data_AF-A0A8T0DG60-F1
#
_entry.id   AF-A0A8T0DG60-F1
#
_cell.length_a   1.000
_cell.length_b   1.000
_cell.length_c   1.000
_cell.angle_alpha   90.00
_cell.angle_beta   90.00
_cell.angle_gamma   90.00
#
_symmetry.space_group_name_H-M   'P 1'
#
loop_
_entity.id
_entity.type
_entity.pdbx_description
1 polymer ?
#
loop_
_entity_poly.entity_id
_entity_poly.type
_entity_poly.pdbx_seq_one_letter_code
_entity_poly.pdbx_strand_id
1 'polypeptide(L)'
;MDPFVDVFLKIDTKNRNQITVDELKTYATKNKIDNATVQKWIKQFDSDNRGVITVDQLCTVLKIKPANVMSRRQSLGQQNDDNQHLGEDIHVIYEDMPLADEVIISNETRERLQGVKSRDDMNKLTEDLKKFCDDRFGKSWQVAVIDGAHWITHNHVPGCAFQFHMNDHTYMFWRIHE
;
A
#
# COMPACT_ATOMS: atom_id res chain seq x y z
N MET A 1 4.42 -21.64 -4.75
CA MET A 1 3.39 -20.84 -4.06
C MET A 1 2.09 -21.05 -4.83
N ASP A 2 0.93 -21.03 -4.17
CA ASP A 2 -0.36 -21.28 -4.86
C ASP A 2 -0.62 -20.20 -5.94
N PRO A 3 -1.00 -20.56 -7.19
CA PRO A 3 -1.26 -19.60 -8.27
C PRO A 3 -2.30 -18.53 -7.92
N PHE A 4 -3.22 -18.84 -7.00
CA PHE A 4 -4.24 -17.89 -6.55
C PHE A 4 -3.64 -16.69 -5.79
N VAL A 5 -2.49 -16.85 -5.13
CA VAL A 5 -1.81 -15.74 -4.44
C VAL A 5 -1.45 -14.64 -5.43
N ASP A 6 -0.89 -15.01 -6.59
CA ASP A 6 -0.50 -14.02 -7.61
C ASP A 6 -1.73 -13.36 -8.25
N VAL A 7 -2.82 -14.12 -8.44
CA VAL A 7 -4.09 -13.59 -8.94
C VAL A 7 -4.70 -12.61 -7.94
N PHE A 8 -4.74 -12.97 -6.66
CA PHE A 8 -5.22 -12.12 -5.58
C PHE A 8 -4.45 -10.79 -5.55
N LEU A 9 -3.12 -10.87 -5.57
CA LEU A 9 -2.26 -9.69 -5.53
C LEU A 9 -2.40 -8.79 -6.76
N LYS A 10 -2.64 -9.37 -7.95
CA LYS A 10 -2.90 -8.61 -9.18
C LYS A 10 -4.27 -7.94 -9.20
N ILE A 11 -5.25 -8.47 -8.46
CA ILE A 11 -6.57 -7.87 -8.33
C ILE A 11 -6.57 -6.78 -7.25
N ASP A 12 -5.91 -7.03 -6.11
CA ASP A 12 -5.79 -6.09 -4.99
C ASP A 12 -4.75 -4.97 -5.22
N THR A 13 -4.92 -4.24 -6.32
CA THR A 13 -4.05 -3.13 -6.74
C THR A 13 -4.04 -1.96 -5.76
N LYS A 14 -5.06 -1.85 -4.91
CA LYS A 14 -5.20 -0.80 -3.90
C LYS A 14 -4.69 -1.22 -2.52
N ASN A 15 -4.08 -2.41 -2.39
CA ASN A 15 -3.58 -2.96 -1.11
C ASN A 15 -4.64 -2.99 0.00
N ARG A 16 -5.91 -3.23 -0.34
CA ARG A 16 -7.01 -3.32 0.63
C ARG A 16 -6.94 -4.60 1.47
N ASN A 17 -6.06 -5.54 1.11
CA ASN A 17 -5.95 -6.88 1.67
C ASN A 17 -7.25 -7.69 1.55
N GLN A 18 -8.09 -7.33 0.59
CA GLN A 18 -9.33 -8.00 0.26
C GLN A 18 -9.73 -7.74 -1.20
N ILE A 19 -10.32 -8.75 -1.84
CA ILE A 19 -10.90 -8.64 -3.19
C ILE A 19 -12.35 -9.14 -3.16
N THR A 20 -13.21 -8.55 -3.99
CA THR A 20 -14.58 -9.06 -4.15
C THR A 20 -14.62 -10.22 -5.14
N VAL A 21 -15.64 -11.07 -5.03
CA VAL A 21 -15.90 -12.13 -6.01
C VAL A 21 -16.13 -11.56 -7.42
N ASP A 22 -16.70 -10.37 -7.52
CA ASP A 22 -16.93 -9.71 -8.81
C ASP A 22 -15.63 -9.17 -9.42
N GLU A 23 -14.70 -8.66 -8.60
CA GLU A 23 -13.35 -8.30 -9.04
C GLU A 23 -12.59 -9.53 -9.56
N LEU A 24 -12.73 -10.68 -8.87
CA LEU A 24 -12.16 -11.95 -9.31
C LEU A 24 -12.75 -12.42 -10.66
N LYS A 25 -14.08 -12.40 -10.81
CA LYS A 25 -14.76 -12.76 -12.07
C LYS A 25 -14.37 -11.84 -13.23
N THR A 26 -14.26 -10.54 -12.96
CA THR A 26 -13.84 -9.53 -13.93
C THR A 26 -12.42 -9.80 -14.40
N TYR A 27 -11.49 -10.03 -13.46
CA TYR A 27 -10.11 -10.37 -13.77
C TYR A 27 -10.02 -11.70 -14.54
N ALA A 28 -10.76 -12.72 -14.13
CA ALA A 28 -10.79 -14.01 -14.80
C ALA A 28 -11.26 -13.92 -16.25
N THR A 29 -12.33 -13.15 -16.49
CA THR A 29 -12.87 -12.91 -17.84
C THR A 29 -11.83 -12.22 -18.72
N LYS A 30 -11.17 -11.18 -18.20
CA LYS A 30 -10.12 -10.43 -18.92
C LYS A 30 -8.91 -11.31 -19.25
N ASN A 31 -8.52 -12.20 -18.35
CA ASN A 31 -7.34 -13.06 -18.48
C ASN A 31 -7.64 -14.47 -19.02
N LYS A 32 -8.86 -14.71 -19.49
CA LYS A 32 -9.31 -16.00 -20.05
C LYS A 32 -9.10 -17.19 -19.10
N ILE A 33 -9.26 -16.95 -17.79
CA ILE A 33 -9.27 -18.02 -16.79
C ILE A 33 -10.62 -18.74 -16.88
N ASP A 34 -10.59 -20.07 -16.88
CA ASP A 34 -11.80 -20.86 -17.03
C ASP A 34 -12.72 -20.74 -15.80
N ASN A 35 -14.04 -20.79 -16.04
CA ASN A 35 -15.03 -20.61 -14.98
C ASN A 35 -14.93 -21.70 -13.89
N ALA A 36 -14.51 -22.93 -14.23
CA ALA A 36 -14.40 -24.00 -13.24
C ALA A 36 -13.31 -23.71 -12.20
N THR A 37 -12.16 -23.17 -12.62
CA THR A 37 -11.10 -22.67 -11.75
C THR A 37 -11.57 -21.51 -10.87
N VAL A 38 -12.33 -20.56 -11.43
CA VAL A 38 -12.90 -19.44 -10.65
C VAL A 38 -13.85 -19.95 -9.57
N GLN A 39 -14.78 -20.86 -9.90
CA GLN A 39 -15.70 -21.44 -8.93
C GLN A 39 -14.97 -22.24 -7.84
N LYS A 40 -13.89 -22.94 -8.20
CA LYS A 40 -13.03 -23.63 -7.24
C LYS A 40 -12.40 -22.64 -6.25
N TRP A 41 -11.86 -21.52 -6.73
CA TRP A 41 -11.27 -20.49 -5.86
C TRP A 41 -12.31 -19.84 -4.96
N ILE A 42 -13.49 -19.49 -5.49
CA ILE A 42 -14.59 -18.93 -4.67
C ILE A 42 -14.95 -19.92 -3.56
N LYS A 43 -15.20 -21.19 -3.90
CA LYS A 43 -15.54 -22.22 -2.91
C LYS A 43 -14.46 -22.43 -1.85
N GLN A 44 -13.19 -22.28 -2.24
CA GLN A 44 -12.05 -22.54 -1.38
C GLN A 44 -11.71 -21.35 -0.47
N PHE A 45 -11.88 -20.11 -0.93
CA PHE A 45 -11.40 -18.91 -0.24
C PHE A 45 -12.51 -17.96 0.24
N ASP A 46 -13.74 -18.08 -0.27
CA ASP A 46 -14.96 -17.40 0.20
C ASP A 46 -15.93 -18.44 0.80
N SER A 47 -15.43 -19.29 1.69
CA SER A 47 -16.21 -20.42 2.25
C SER A 47 -17.41 -19.98 3.09
N ASP A 48 -17.42 -18.74 3.55
CA ASP A 48 -18.50 -18.11 4.30
C ASP A 48 -19.50 -17.37 3.40
N ASN A 49 -19.32 -17.39 2.07
CA ASN A 49 -20.17 -16.76 1.06
C ASN A 49 -20.44 -15.28 1.35
N ARG A 50 -19.44 -14.55 1.86
CA ARG A 50 -19.56 -13.10 2.08
C ARG A 50 -19.39 -12.31 0.78
N GLY A 51 -18.92 -12.94 -0.29
CA GLY A 51 -18.64 -12.29 -1.56
C GLY A 51 -17.31 -11.53 -1.57
N VAL A 52 -16.48 -11.73 -0.53
CA VAL A 52 -15.20 -11.07 -0.33
C VAL A 52 -14.18 -12.08 0.18
N ILE A 53 -13.01 -12.09 -0.46
CA ILE A 53 -11.88 -12.94 -0.09
C ILE A 53 -10.82 -12.02 0.52
N THR A 54 -10.39 -12.30 1.75
CA THR A 54 -9.34 -11.52 2.46
C THR A 54 -7.99 -12.25 2.45
N VAL A 55 -6.91 -11.50 2.68
CA VAL A 55 -5.57 -12.08 2.86
C VAL A 55 -5.55 -13.09 4.01
N ASP A 56 -6.29 -12.84 5.10
CA ASP A 56 -6.37 -13.75 6.25
C ASP A 56 -7.03 -15.09 5.89
N GLN A 57 -8.15 -15.05 5.14
CA GLN A 57 -8.82 -16.26 4.65
C GLN A 57 -7.87 -17.05 3.74
N LEU A 58 -7.20 -16.36 2.81
CA LEU A 58 -6.22 -16.95 1.91
C LEU A 58 -5.05 -17.60 2.67
N CYS A 59 -4.48 -16.92 3.66
CA CYS A 59 -3.38 -17.43 4.47
C CYS A 59 -3.80 -18.64 5.30
N THR A 60 -5.00 -18.62 5.88
CA THR A 60 -5.57 -19.72 6.67
C THR A 60 -5.72 -20.98 5.82
N VAL A 61 -6.31 -20.85 4.63
CA VAL A 61 -6.58 -21.99 3.74
C VAL A 61 -5.29 -22.55 3.14
N LEU A 62 -4.36 -21.68 2.72
CA LEU A 62 -3.08 -22.10 2.15
C LEU A 62 -2.04 -22.51 3.20
N LYS A 63 -2.33 -22.32 4.49
CA LYS A 63 -1.41 -22.55 5.62
C LYS A 63 -0.07 -21.80 5.44
N ILE A 64 -0.14 -20.57 4.92
CA ILE A 64 1.02 -19.68 4.76
C ILE A 64 0.91 -18.49 5.70
N LYS A 65 2.05 -17.89 6.05
CA LYS A 65 2.08 -16.68 6.88
C LYS A 65 1.76 -15.44 6.03
N PRO A 66 1.09 -14.41 6.59
CA PRO A 66 0.86 -13.13 5.90
C PRO A 66 2.15 -12.49 5.38
N ALA A 67 3.26 -12.64 6.10
CA ALA A 67 4.59 -12.20 5.66
C ALA A 67 4.98 -12.75 4.28
N ASN A 68 4.60 -13.99 3.95
CA ASN A 68 4.91 -14.60 2.65
C ASN A 68 4.12 -13.92 1.51
N VAL A 69 2.88 -13.53 1.78
CA VAL A 69 2.03 -12.80 0.81
C VAL A 69 2.57 -11.39 0.60
N MET A 70 3.03 -10.73 1.68
CA MET A 70 3.67 -9.42 1.61
C MET A 70 4.99 -9.46 0.84
N SER A 71 5.87 -10.42 1.12
CA SER A 71 7.10 -10.61 0.35
C SER A 71 6.81 -10.92 -1.13
N ARG A 72 5.74 -11.68 -1.42
CA ARG A 72 5.32 -11.93 -2.80
C ARG A 72 4.83 -10.66 -3.49
N ARG A 73 4.04 -9.83 -2.80
CA ARG A 73 3.58 -8.52 -3.28
C ARG A 73 4.77 -7.63 -3.62
N GLN A 74 5.76 -7.54 -2.74
CA GLN A 74 7.01 -6.82 -3.00
C GLN A 74 7.72 -7.35 -4.25
N SER A 75 7.85 -8.68 -4.41
CA SER A 75 8.49 -9.27 -5.60
C SER A 75 7.69 -9.07 -6.90
N LEU A 76 6.36 -8.95 -6.83
CA LEU A 76 5.52 -8.63 -8.00
C LEU A 76 5.58 -7.14 -8.36
N GLY A 77 5.76 -6.26 -7.37
CA GLY A 77 6.09 -4.84 -7.58
C GLY A 77 7.42 -4.68 -8.31
N GLN A 78 8.45 -5.44 -7.88
CA GLN A 78 9.78 -5.46 -8.51
C GLN A 78 9.81 -6.01 -9.95
N GLN A 79 8.76 -6.70 -10.43
CA GLN A 79 8.68 -7.07 -11.85
C GLN A 79 8.07 -5.99 -12.74
N ASN A 80 7.54 -4.91 -12.15
CA ASN A 80 7.10 -3.69 -12.86
C ASN A 80 8.13 -2.55 -12.75
N ASP A 81 9.31 -2.81 -12.18
CA ASP A 81 10.32 -1.80 -11.76
C ASP A 81 11.05 -1.07 -12.90
N ASP A 82 10.95 -1.51 -14.16
CA ASP A 82 11.69 -0.86 -15.25
C ASP A 82 11.21 0.59 -15.53
N ASN A 83 10.13 1.06 -14.89
CA ASN A 83 9.60 2.43 -15.05
C ASN A 83 9.07 3.08 -13.76
N GLN A 84 9.27 2.49 -12.57
CA GLN A 84 8.90 3.17 -11.31
C GLN A 84 10.07 4.01 -10.81
N HIS A 85 9.94 5.32 -10.92
CA HIS A 85 10.87 6.28 -10.35
C HIS A 85 10.12 7.30 -9.50
N LEU A 86 10.78 7.82 -8.47
CA LEU A 86 10.30 9.00 -7.76
C LEU A 86 10.25 10.19 -8.72
N GLY A 87 9.37 11.15 -8.44
CA GLY A 87 9.38 12.41 -9.19
C GLY A 87 10.74 13.10 -9.06
N GLU A 88 11.20 13.77 -10.12
CA GLU A 88 12.49 14.48 -10.12
C GLU A 88 12.57 15.59 -9.06
N ASP A 89 11.41 16.04 -8.56
CA ASP A 89 11.22 17.02 -7.49
C ASP A 89 11.38 16.46 -6.06
N ILE A 90 11.52 15.13 -5.93
CA ILE A 90 11.64 14.45 -4.64
C ILE A 90 13.12 14.29 -4.28
N HIS A 91 13.50 14.83 -3.12
CA HIS A 91 14.79 14.54 -2.51
C HIS A 91 14.60 13.68 -1.27
N VAL A 92 14.96 12.39 -1.37
CA VAL A 92 14.86 11.47 -0.24
C VAL A 92 15.86 11.85 0.85
N ILE A 93 15.38 11.92 2.10
CA ILE A 93 16.18 12.17 3.31
C ILE A 93 16.46 10.85 4.01
N TYR A 94 15.44 10.01 4.13
CA TYR A 94 15.51 8.70 4.77
C TYR A 94 14.42 7.78 4.23
N GLU A 95 14.74 6.52 4.03
CA GLU A 95 13.79 5.51 3.55
C GLU A 95 13.99 4.19 4.33
N ASP A 96 12.87 3.58 4.71
CA ASP A 96 12.77 2.21 5.18
C ASP A 96 11.40 1.70 4.74
N MET A 97 11.23 1.54 3.44
CA MET A 97 10.09 0.90 2.78
C MET A 97 10.46 0.56 1.31
N PRO A 98 9.63 -0.14 0.53
CA PRO A 98 9.89 -0.37 -0.90
C PRO A 98 9.63 0.87 -1.77
N LEU A 99 10.45 1.08 -2.82
CA LEU A 99 10.32 2.20 -3.79
C LEU A 99 8.91 2.37 -4.35
N ALA A 100 8.21 1.27 -4.66
CA ALA A 100 6.84 1.34 -5.15
C ALA A 100 5.89 2.07 -4.17
N ASP A 101 6.07 1.86 -2.88
CA ASP A 101 5.28 2.51 -1.83
C ASP A 101 5.76 3.96 -1.58
N GLU A 102 7.05 4.25 -1.74
CA GLU A 102 7.59 5.63 -1.71
C GLU A 102 6.99 6.49 -2.84
N VAL A 103 6.92 5.93 -4.06
CA VAL A 103 6.29 6.57 -5.22
C VAL A 103 4.82 6.84 -4.94
N ILE A 104 4.12 5.91 -4.30
CA ILE A 104 2.73 6.09 -3.90
C ILE A 104 2.60 7.26 -2.90
N ILE A 105 3.39 7.27 -1.82
CA ILE A 105 3.28 8.29 -0.76
C ILE A 105 3.65 9.67 -1.30
N SER A 106 4.75 9.78 -2.07
CA SER A 106 5.20 11.05 -2.64
C SER A 106 4.19 11.60 -3.65
N ASN A 107 3.61 10.77 -4.51
CA ASN A 107 2.57 11.19 -5.45
C ASN A 107 1.28 11.66 -4.76
N GLU A 108 0.80 10.91 -3.77
CA GLU A 108 -0.38 11.30 -2.99
C GLU A 108 -0.14 12.64 -2.27
N THR A 109 1.06 12.81 -1.70
CA THR A 109 1.47 14.07 -1.05
C THR A 109 1.44 15.23 -2.05
N ARG A 110 2.00 15.03 -3.24
CA ARG A 110 2.03 16.06 -4.30
C ARG A 110 0.64 16.46 -4.75
N GLU A 111 -0.26 15.48 -4.95
CA GLU A 111 -1.63 15.74 -5.37
C GLU A 111 -2.39 16.56 -4.32
N ARG A 112 -2.32 16.16 -3.04
CA ARG A 112 -3.02 16.85 -1.96
C ARG A 112 -2.46 18.24 -1.66
N LEU A 113 -1.15 18.43 -1.86
CA LEU A 113 -0.50 19.73 -1.68
C LEU A 113 -1.07 20.81 -2.60
N GLN A 114 -1.58 20.46 -3.79
CA GLN A 114 -2.18 21.43 -4.73
C GLN A 114 -3.37 22.19 -4.14
N GLY A 115 -4.05 21.60 -3.14
CA GLY A 115 -5.19 22.20 -2.46
C GLY A 115 -4.83 23.14 -1.30
N VAL A 116 -3.58 23.17 -0.86
CA VAL A 116 -3.16 23.88 0.36
C VAL A 116 -2.90 25.35 0.05
N LYS A 117 -3.56 26.26 0.79
CA LYS A 117 -3.36 27.72 0.66
C LYS A 117 -3.09 28.42 1.99
N SER A 118 -3.25 27.71 3.10
CA SER A 118 -3.16 28.25 4.44
C SER A 118 -2.55 27.23 5.42
N ARG A 119 -2.21 27.70 6.62
CA ARG A 119 -1.70 26.84 7.69
C ARG A 119 -2.73 25.82 8.19
N ASP A 120 -4.01 26.18 8.20
CA ASP A 120 -5.07 25.23 8.57
C ASP A 120 -5.19 24.11 7.53
N ASP A 121 -4.99 24.43 6.25
CA ASP A 121 -4.92 23.41 5.19
C ASP A 121 -3.72 22.49 5.38
N MET A 122 -2.60 22.98 5.93
CA MET A 122 -1.43 22.14 6.25
C MET A 122 -1.70 21.15 7.38
N ASN A 123 -2.42 21.56 8.43
CA ASN A 123 -2.85 20.63 9.49
C ASN A 123 -3.82 19.59 8.92
N LYS A 124 -4.73 20.01 8.04
CA LYS A 124 -5.63 19.07 7.38
C LYS A 124 -4.87 18.11 6.47
N LEU A 125 -3.85 18.59 5.75
CA LEU A 125 -2.99 17.77 4.91
C LEU A 125 -2.32 16.65 5.71
N THR A 126 -1.76 16.93 6.89
CA THR A 126 -1.13 15.90 7.73
C THR A 126 -2.12 14.85 8.20
N GLU A 127 -3.31 15.26 8.64
CA GLU A 127 -4.39 14.33 9.03
C GLU A 127 -4.84 13.45 7.87
N ASP A 128 -5.03 14.06 6.70
CA ASP A 128 -5.47 13.42 5.47
C ASP A 128 -4.44 12.40 4.96
N LEU A 129 -3.15 12.76 4.99
CA LEU A 129 -2.03 11.88 4.63
C LEU A 129 -1.84 10.75 5.64
N LYS A 130 -1.98 11.03 6.94
CA LYS A 130 -1.96 10.00 7.98
C LYS A 130 -3.06 8.98 7.74
N LYS A 131 -4.29 9.44 7.52
CA LYS A 131 -5.44 8.58 7.23
C LYS A 131 -5.22 7.72 5.99
N PHE A 132 -4.70 8.33 4.92
CA PHE A 132 -4.31 7.58 3.72
C PHE A 132 -3.33 6.44 4.03
N CYS A 133 -2.31 6.71 4.83
CA CYS A 133 -1.33 5.69 5.19
C CYS A 133 -1.93 4.62 6.11
N ASP A 134 -2.76 5.01 7.07
CA ASP A 134 -3.49 4.08 7.96
C ASP A 134 -4.38 3.12 7.15
N ASP A 135 -5.13 3.65 6.19
CA ASP A 135 -6.06 2.89 5.37
C ASP A 135 -5.33 1.94 4.39
N ARG A 136 -4.14 2.33 3.91
CA ARG A 136 -3.42 1.59 2.86
C ARG A 136 -2.32 0.66 3.35
N PHE A 137 -1.60 1.06 4.39
CA PHE A 137 -0.39 0.37 4.88
C PHE A 137 -0.54 -0.16 6.30
N GLY A 138 -1.74 -0.06 6.88
CA GLY A 138 -2.05 -0.46 8.25
C GLY A 138 -1.97 0.71 9.23
N LYS A 139 -2.65 0.59 10.35
CA LYS A 139 -2.91 1.69 11.30
C LYS A 139 -1.66 2.20 12.01
N SER A 140 -1.83 3.36 12.66
CA SER A 140 -0.90 4.00 13.58
C SER A 140 0.30 4.67 12.91
N TRP A 141 0.06 5.29 11.76
CA TRP A 141 1.01 6.22 11.15
C TRP A 141 1.07 7.54 11.90
N GLN A 142 2.25 8.14 11.91
CA GLN A 142 2.53 9.51 12.28
C GLN A 142 3.01 10.23 11.02
N VAL A 143 2.52 11.45 10.80
CA VAL A 143 2.89 12.28 9.66
C VAL A 143 3.24 13.67 10.17
N ALA A 144 4.42 14.16 9.80
CA ALA A 144 4.86 15.51 10.10
C ALA A 144 5.25 16.22 8.79
N VAL A 145 4.91 17.51 8.72
CA VAL A 145 5.42 18.42 7.68
C VAL A 145 6.14 19.57 8.35
N ILE A 146 7.36 19.83 7.88
CA ILE A 146 8.28 20.78 8.49
C ILE A 146 8.70 21.79 7.44
N ASP A 147 8.52 23.06 7.77
CA ASP A 147 9.15 24.19 7.09
C ASP A 147 10.46 24.51 7.84
N GLY A 148 11.59 24.17 7.23
CA GLY A 148 12.93 24.39 7.77
C GLY A 148 13.67 23.15 8.26
N ALA A 149 14.76 23.38 9.00
CA ALA A 149 15.67 22.34 9.49
C ALA A 149 15.13 21.64 10.76
N HIS A 150 15.45 20.36 10.90
CA HIS A 150 15.00 19.54 12.03
C HIS A 150 16.05 18.49 12.43
N TRP A 151 15.95 18.01 13.67
CA TRP A 151 16.71 16.89 14.21
C TRP A 151 15.75 16.00 14.98
N ILE A 152 15.75 14.70 14.70
CA ILE A 152 14.85 13.74 15.35
C ILE A 152 15.59 12.46 15.74
N THR A 153 15.19 11.89 16.87
CA THR A 153 15.43 10.48 17.22
C THR A 153 14.07 9.82 17.41
N HIS A 154 13.81 8.75 16.65
CA HIS A 154 12.54 8.03 16.75
C HIS A 154 12.76 6.55 16.48
N ASN A 155 11.75 5.74 16.82
CA ASN A 155 11.62 4.36 16.42
C ASN A 155 10.37 4.21 15.57
N HIS A 156 10.39 3.24 14.67
CA HIS A 156 9.28 2.92 13.80
C HIS A 156 9.25 1.42 13.52
N VAL A 157 8.11 0.94 13.03
CA VAL A 157 7.99 -0.43 12.57
C VAL A 157 8.86 -0.60 11.31
N PRO A 158 9.76 -1.61 11.24
CA PRO A 158 10.62 -1.81 10.07
C PRO A 158 9.83 -1.93 8.76
N GLY A 159 10.35 -1.31 7.69
CA GLY A 159 9.68 -1.25 6.39
C GLY A 159 8.47 -0.30 6.34
N CYS A 160 8.33 0.60 7.32
CA CYS A 160 7.22 1.56 7.40
C CYS A 160 7.68 3.00 7.75
N ALA A 161 8.78 3.47 7.15
CA ALA A 161 9.18 4.87 7.27
C ALA A 161 9.69 5.46 5.95
N PHE A 162 9.39 6.74 5.73
CA PHE A 162 9.81 7.49 4.56
C PHE A 162 9.85 8.98 4.85
N GLN A 163 10.95 9.63 4.49
CA GLN A 163 11.17 11.04 4.67
C GLN A 163 11.74 11.63 3.39
N PHE A 164 11.14 12.71 2.92
CA PHE A 164 11.58 13.38 1.70
C PHE A 164 11.30 14.88 1.76
N HIS A 165 12.08 15.62 0.98
CA HIS A 165 11.89 17.04 0.75
C HIS A 165 11.24 17.27 -0.62
N MET A 166 10.22 18.13 -0.66
CA MET A 166 9.50 18.55 -1.87
C MET A 166 8.90 19.94 -1.63
N ASN A 167 9.03 20.85 -2.60
CA ASN A 167 8.46 22.22 -2.53
C ASN A 167 8.74 22.95 -1.19
N ASP A 168 10.02 23.01 -0.80
CA ASP A 168 10.53 23.68 0.42
C ASP A 168 10.02 23.12 1.76
N HIS A 169 9.36 21.96 1.74
CA HIS A 169 8.90 21.29 2.95
C HIS A 169 9.55 19.91 3.07
N THR A 170 9.85 19.53 4.31
CA THR A 170 10.18 18.15 4.64
C THR A 170 8.93 17.42 5.09
N TYR A 171 8.64 16.30 4.47
CA TYR A 171 7.57 15.38 4.83
C TYR A 171 8.17 14.14 5.47
N MET A 172 7.62 13.74 6.61
CA MET A 172 8.09 12.61 7.38
C MET A 172 6.93 11.70 7.72
N PHE A 173 7.05 10.44 7.33
CA PHE A 173 6.07 9.39 7.54
C PHE A 173 6.74 8.26 8.31
N TRP A 174 6.13 7.82 9.41
CA TRP A 174 6.57 6.60 10.07
C TRP A 174 5.42 5.95 10.82
N ARG A 175 5.42 4.62 10.87
CA ARG A 175 4.44 3.85 11.64
C ARG A 175 4.99 3.48 13.01
N ILE A 176 4.18 3.62 14.05
CA ILE A 176 4.51 3.22 15.41
C ILE A 176 3.83 1.90 15.77
N HIS A 177 4.36 1.21 16.77
CA HIS A 177 3.68 0.06 17.38
C HIS A 177 2.44 0.55 18.14
N GLU A 178 1.34 -0.20 18.02
CA GLU A 178 0.14 -0.04 18.88
C GLU A 178 0.40 -0.54 20.30
#